data_AF-A0A965MEU8-F1
#
_entry.id   AF-A0A965MEU8-F1
#
_cell.length_a   1.000
_cell.length_b   1.000
_cell.length_c   1.000
_cell.angle_alpha   90.00
_cell.angle_beta   90.00
_cell.angle_gamma   90.00
#
_symmetry.space_group_name_H-M   'P 1'
#
loop_
_entity.id
_entity.type
_entity.pdbx_description
1 polymer ?
#
loop_
_entity_poly.entity_id
_entity_poly.type
_entity_poly.pdbx_seq_one_letter_code
_entity_poly.pdbx_strand_id
1 'polypeptide(L)' 'MEQSFLDIITAIGEDPTRPGLLDTPQRAANAMRFLMQGYSIDIDELINGALFPCETDEIIIVKDIELYSMCEHHMLP' A
#
# COMPACT_ATOMS: atom_id res chain seq x y z
N MET A 1 13.56 -5.65 3.58
CA MET A 1 12.23 -5.54 4.20
C MET A 1 11.86 -6.78 5.00
N GLU A 2 11.97 -7.99 4.44
CA GLU A 2 11.69 -9.21 5.22
C GLU A 2 12.57 -9.32 6.47
N GLN A 3 13.90 -9.17 6.31
CA GLN A 3 14.82 -9.10 7.44
C GLN A 3 14.43 -8.00 8.44
N SER A 4 14.05 -6.82 7.97
CA SER A 4 13.64 -5.70 8.83
C SER A 4 12.40 -6.02 9.68
N PHE A 5 11.42 -6.76 9.12
CA PHE A 5 10.26 -7.22 9.88
C PHE A 5 10.62 -8.33 10.88
N LEU A 6 11.55 -9.23 10.52
CA LEU A 6 12.10 -10.21 11.46
C LEU A 6 12.80 -9.52 12.64
N ASP A 7 13.57 -8.47 12.36
CA ASP A 7 14.26 -7.68 13.38
C ASP A 7 13.25 -6.98 14.30
N ILE A 8 12.16 -6.42 13.76
CA ILE A 8 11.07 -5.82 14.55
C ILE A 8 10.41 -6.86 15.46
N ILE A 9 10.05 -8.04 14.94
CA ILE A 9 9.44 -9.13 15.71
C ILE A 9 10.34 -9.55 16.87
N THR A 10 11.64 -9.69 16.59
CA THR A 10 12.62 -10.05 17.64
C THR A 10 12.76 -8.92 18.66
N ALA A 11 12.79 -7.65 18.22
CA ALA A 11 12.94 -6.49 19.08
C ALA A 11 11.77 -6.27 20.05
N ILE A 12 10.56 -6.70 19.68
CA ILE A 12 9.38 -6.65 20.58
C ILE A 12 9.30 -7.85 21.54
N GLY A 13 10.26 -8.77 21.51
CA GLY A 13 10.36 -9.91 22.42
C GLY A 13 9.57 -11.14 22.00
N GLU A 14 9.10 -11.21 20.75
CA GLU A 14 8.42 -12.39 20.21
C GLU A 14 9.42 -13.47 19.75
N ASP A 15 9.00 -14.73 19.78
CA ASP A 15 9.76 -15.86 19.25
C ASP A 15 9.45 -16.04 17.74
N PRO A 16 10.39 -15.71 16.83
CA PRO A 16 10.15 -15.81 15.40
C PRO A 16 10.01 -17.26 14.90
N THR A 17 10.41 -18.25 15.71
CA THR A 17 10.33 -19.68 15.34
C THR A 17 8.97 -20.31 15.63
N ARG A 18 8.07 -19.59 16.33
CA ARG A 18 6.73 -20.12 16.61
C ARG A 18 5.93 -20.30 15.32
N PRO A 19 5.07 -21.34 15.21
CA PRO A 19 4.39 -21.69 13.97
C PRO A 19 3.63 -20.53 13.29
N GLY A 20 3.07 -19.60 14.07
CA GLY A 20 2.34 -18.45 13.53
C GLY A 20 3.23 -17.34 12.93
N LEU A 21 4.50 -17.27 13.31
CA LEU A 21 5.42 -16.21 12.92
C LEU A 21 6.40 -16.58 11.82
N LEU A 22 6.59 -17.86 11.51
CA LEU A 22 7.55 -18.33 10.51
C LEU A 22 7.50 -17.53 9.20
N ASP A 23 6.30 -17.35 8.63
CA ASP A 23 6.14 -16.57 7.38
C ASP A 23 5.73 -15.11 7.61
N THR A 24 5.59 -14.64 8.86
CA THR A 24 5.16 -13.26 9.14
C THR A 24 6.12 -12.22 8.55
N PRO A 25 7.46 -12.36 8.64
CA PRO A 25 8.38 -11.43 7.99
C PRO A 25 8.11 -11.26 6.49
N GLN A 26 7.92 -12.38 5.79
CA GLN A 26 7.65 -12.39 4.35
C GLN A 26 6.27 -11.77 4.04
N ARG A 27 5.22 -12.12 4.81
CA ARG A 27 3.87 -11.57 4.65
C ARG A 27 3.83 -10.07 4.91
N ALA A 28 4.48 -9.60 5.98
CA ALA A 28 4.55 -8.18 6.33
C ALA A 28 5.31 -7.37 5.26
N ALA A 29 6.41 -7.91 4.75
CA ALA A 29 7.15 -7.29 3.65
C ALA A 29 6.33 -7.19 2.35
N ASN A 30 5.58 -8.25 2.02
CA ASN A 30 4.65 -8.24 0.87
C ASN A 30 3.53 -7.21 1.06
N ALA A 31 2.91 -7.17 2.24
CA ALA A 31 1.85 -6.22 2.56
C ALA A 31 2.33 -4.77 2.45
N MET A 32 3.48 -4.45 3.04
CA MET A 32 4.04 -3.10 2.98
C MET A 32 4.41 -2.69 1.54
N ARG A 33 4.91 -3.62 0.72
CA ARG A 33 5.12 -3.35 -0.72
C ARG A 33 3.83 -3.03 -1.45
N PHE A 34 2.75 -3.76 -1.17
CA PHE A 34 1.43 -3.50 -1.76
C PHE A 34 0.88 -2.13 -1.33
N LEU A 35 0.93 -1.82 -0.03
CA LEU A 35 0.42 -0.55 0.50
C LEU A 35 1.16 0.67 -0.06
N MET A 36 2.44 0.50 -0.42
CA MET A 36 3.29 1.54 -0.97
C MET A 36 3.48 1.44 -2.49
N GLN A 37 2.70 0.60 -3.18
CA GLN A 37 2.90 0.36 -4.62
C GLN A 37 2.69 1.61 -5.48
N GLY A 38 1.94 2.60 -4.97
CA GLY A 38 1.67 3.87 -5.62
C GLY A 38 2.93 4.64 -6.03
N TYR A 39 4.06 4.48 -5.32
CA TYR A 39 5.32 5.13 -5.68
C TYR A 39 5.92 4.65 -7.01
N SER A 40 5.53 3.46 -7.46
CA SER A 40 6.01 2.85 -8.71
C SER A 40 4.99 2.94 -9.84
N ILE A 41 3.84 3.59 -9.61
CA ILE A 41 2.79 3.74 -10.64
C ILE A 41 3.15 4.92 -11.55
N ASP A 42 3.16 4.67 -12.85
CA ASP A 42 3.21 5.71 -13.87
C ASP A 42 1.80 6.23 -14.17
N ILE A 43 1.64 7.56 -14.18
CA ILE A 43 0.33 8.20 -14.36
C ILE A 43 -0.16 8.06 -15.81
N ASP A 44 0.74 8.12 -16.78
CA ASP A 44 0.37 8.04 -18.21
C ASP A 44 -0.09 6.62 -18.55
N GLU A 45 0.61 5.61 -18.05
CA GLU A 45 0.19 4.20 -18.13
C GLU A 45 -1.15 3.95 -17.42
N LEU A 46 -1.35 4.56 -16.24
CA LEU A 46 -2.59 4.39 -15.47
C LEU A 46 -3.81 5.02 -16.17
N ILE A 47 -3.65 6.23 -16.72
CA ILE A 47 -4.73 6.91 -17.47
C ILE A 47 -5.03 6.17 -18.78
N ASN A 48 -4.04 5.51 -19.37
CA ASN A 48 -4.17 4.66 -20.56
C ASN A 48 -4.93 5.34 -21.73
N GLY A 49 -4.68 6.64 -21.90
CA GLY A 49 -5.31 7.44 -22.97
C GLY A 49 -6.83 7.56 -22.87
N ALA A 50 -7.45 7.32 -21.70
CA ALA A 50 -8.89 7.42 -21.47
C ALA A 50 -9.39 8.87 -21.44
N LEU A 51 -9.15 9.62 -22.51
CA LEU A 51 -9.52 11.01 -22.71
C LEU A 51 -10.57 11.12 -23.80
N PHE A 52 -11.68 11.79 -23.50
CA PHE A 52 -12.84 11.90 -24.40
C PHE A 52 -13.29 13.36 -24.52
N PRO A 53 -13.80 13.79 -25.68
CA PRO A 53 -14.41 15.10 -25.81
C PRO A 53 -15.64 15.21 -24.90
N CYS A 54 -15.78 16.34 -24.22
CA CYS A 54 -16.93 16.67 -23.38
C CYS A 54 -17.78 17.74 -24.08
N GLU A 55 -19.09 17.55 -24.12
CA GLU A 55 -20.04 18.51 -24.73
C GLU A 55 -20.61 19.51 -23.72
N THR A 56 -20.40 19.28 -22.41
CA THR A 56 -20.92 20.14 -21.34
C THR A 56 -19.79 20.89 -20.63
N ASP A 57 -20.08 22.15 -20.28
CA ASP A 57 -19.22 23.01 -19.44
C ASP A 57 -19.63 22.96 -17.96
N GLU A 58 -20.55 22.06 -17.59
CA GLU A 58 -21.01 21.88 -16.21
C GLU A 58 -20.08 20.96 -15.39
N ILE A 59 -20.21 21.02 -14.05
CA ILE A 59 -19.38 20.24 -13.13
C ILE A 59 -19.77 18.75 -13.16
N ILE A 60 -18.77 17.89 -13.33
CA ILE A 60 -18.89 16.44 -13.15
C ILE A 60 -18.33 16.07 -11.77
N ILE A 61 -19.12 15.36 -10.96
CA ILE A 61 -18.72 14.90 -9.62
C ILE A 61 -18.65 13.38 -9.62
N VAL A 62 -17.48 12.84 -9.27
CA VAL A 62 -17.30 11.47 -8.82
C VAL A 62 -17.07 11.52 -7.32
N LYS A 63 -17.94 10.86 -6.56
CA LYS A 63 -17.93 10.88 -5.09
C LYS A 63 -17.96 9.45 -4.55
N ASP A 64 -17.76 9.34 -3.24
CA ASP A 64 -17.82 8.08 -2.50
C ASP A 64 -16.76 7.04 -2.98
N ILE A 65 -15.58 7.54 -3.37
CA ILE A 65 -14.40 6.69 -3.67
C ILE A 65 -13.76 6.26 -2.36
N GLU A 66 -13.71 4.95 -2.14
CA GLU A 66 -13.04 4.36 -0.98
C GLU A 66 -11.51 4.54 -1.08
N LEU A 67 -10.90 4.99 0.01
CA LEU A 67 -9.46 5.26 0.08
C LEU A 67 -8.87 4.64 1.33
N TYR A 68 -7.77 3.92 1.14
CA TYR A 68 -6.87 3.45 2.19
C TYR A 68 -5.49 4.06 1.95
N SER A 69 -4.84 4.50 3.02
CA SER A 69 -3.49 5.08 2.93
C SER A 69 -2.65 4.62 4.13
N MET A 70 -1.52 5.27 4.35
CA MET A 70 -0.63 5.03 5.47
C MET A 70 -0.11 6.37 5.98
N CYS A 71 -0.26 6.63 7.28
CA CYS A 71 0.33 7.79 7.92
C CYS A 71 1.86 7.65 7.96
N GLU A 72 2.58 8.57 7.31
CA GLU A 72 4.04 8.55 7.26
C GLU A 72 4.74 8.74 8.62
N HIS A 73 4.07 9.38 9.58
CA HIS A 73 4.63 9.66 10.90
C HIS A 73 4.69 8.43 11.81
N HIS A 74 3.74 7.51 11.64
CA HIS A 74 3.53 6.39 12.54
C HIS A 74 3.52 5.03 11.85
N MET A 75 3.45 5.02 10.51
CA MET A 75 3.31 3.81 9.69
C MET A 75 2.09 2.97 10.10
N LEU A 76 0.95 3.67 10.31
CA LEU A 76 -0.36 3.08 10.55
C LEU A 76 -1.37 3.54 9.48
N PRO A 77 -2.31 2.68 9.06
CA PRO A 77 -3.36 3.06 8.11
C PRO A 77 -4.24 4.22 8.58
#